data_AF-A0A0B2V534-F1
#
_entry.id   AF-A0A0B2V534-F1
#
_cell.length_a   1.000
_cell.length_b   1.000
_cell.length_c   1.000
_cell.angle_alpha   90.00
_cell.angle_beta   90.00
_cell.angle_gamma   90.00
#
_symmetry.space_group_name_H-M   'P 1'
#
loop_
_entity.id
_entity.type
_entity.pdbx_description
1 polymer ?
#
loop_
_entity_poly.entity_id
_entity_poly.type
_entity_poly.pdbx_seq_one_letter_code
_entity_poly.pdbx_strand_id
1 'polypeptide(L)'
;MKPPPFRVVSCAEKVCYTSSLDEVTFAIVHGQTIMKTLLVALATLATVECFLEIHELSEMVTNANDRWQLRMLEHDRDAPRNEIQKKVAEIVSTQPQDVQTVYKKLVESDNAKEEAEYEAKLIILKNRGEPQSKLDFVKQVHEIEMDMSLSRRQEEQKIKELKWQMGGNHHHHGFDKSWEN
;
A
#
# COMPACT_ATOMS: atom_id res chain seq x y z
N MET A 1 22.12 -67.14 60.94
CA MET A 1 21.96 -68.44 60.25
C MET A 1 22.30 -68.28 58.78
N LYS A 2 22.86 -69.30 58.12
CA LYS A 2 23.15 -69.33 56.68
C LYS A 2 22.70 -70.69 56.15
N PRO A 3 21.68 -70.73 55.28
CA PRO A 3 21.83 -71.42 53.98
C PRO A 3 20.95 -70.76 52.87
N PRO A 4 20.83 -71.32 51.65
CA PRO A 4 21.91 -71.59 50.69
C PRO A 4 21.52 -71.02 49.27
N PRO A 5 22.11 -71.45 48.12
CA PRO A 5 22.13 -70.65 46.88
C PRO A 5 21.16 -71.10 45.78
N PHE A 6 20.97 -70.24 44.77
CA PHE A 6 20.48 -70.64 43.44
C PHE A 6 21.32 -70.04 42.30
N ARG A 7 21.94 -70.92 41.50
CA ARG A 7 22.09 -70.77 40.03
C ARG A 7 20.72 -71.15 39.42
N VAL A 8 20.32 -70.90 38.17
CA VAL A 8 20.96 -70.54 36.88
C VAL A 8 20.02 -69.47 36.19
N VAL A 9 20.10 -69.02 34.94
CA VAL A 9 20.74 -69.48 33.68
C VAL A 9 21.34 -68.28 32.92
N SER A 10 22.18 -68.56 31.91
CA SER A 10 22.58 -67.63 30.85
C SER A 10 21.45 -67.43 29.83
N CYS A 11 21.20 -66.18 29.41
CA CYS A 11 20.79 -65.85 28.04
C CYS A 11 21.65 -64.69 27.53
N ALA A 12 22.20 -64.85 26.34
CA ALA A 12 23.01 -63.83 25.67
C ALA A 12 22.15 -63.12 24.64
N GLU A 13 22.19 -61.79 24.60
CA GLU A 13 21.78 -61.05 23.42
C GLU A 13 22.67 -59.82 23.24
N LYS A 14 23.32 -59.75 22.07
CA LYS A 14 24.08 -58.59 21.63
C LYS A 14 23.13 -57.66 20.88
N VAL A 15 23.08 -56.39 21.26
CA VAL A 15 22.74 -55.33 20.31
C VAL A 15 23.78 -54.22 20.45
N CYS A 16 24.55 -54.01 19.39
CA CYS A 16 25.33 -52.80 19.22
C CYS A 16 24.44 -51.72 18.59
N TYR A 17 24.48 -50.49 19.08
CA TYR A 17 24.33 -49.33 18.21
C TYR A 17 25.16 -48.17 18.74
N THR A 18 25.91 -47.54 17.84
CA THR A 18 26.76 -46.37 18.11
C THR A 18 26.17 -45.14 17.43
N SER A 19 26.62 -43.97 17.87
CA SER A 19 26.62 -42.71 17.10
C SER A 19 25.28 -41.98 16.96
N SER A 20 25.14 -40.85 17.67
CA SER A 20 24.91 -39.50 17.10
C SER A 20 24.50 -38.53 18.21
N LEU A 21 25.34 -37.52 18.50
CA LEU A 21 25.03 -36.44 19.46
C LEU A 21 25.24 -35.05 18.84
N ASP A 22 25.00 -34.94 17.53
CA ASP A 22 25.33 -33.76 16.71
C ASP A 22 24.15 -33.17 15.92
N GLU A 23 22.90 -33.33 16.38
CA GLU A 23 21.71 -32.75 15.70
C GLU A 23 20.99 -31.64 16.49
N VAL A 24 21.19 -31.52 17.81
CA VAL A 24 20.37 -30.63 18.67
C VAL A 24 20.72 -29.14 18.53
N THR A 25 21.96 -28.81 18.16
CA THR A 25 22.44 -27.41 18.05
C THR A 25 22.04 -26.72 16.74
N PHE A 26 21.72 -27.47 15.67
CA PHE A 26 21.39 -26.86 14.37
C PHE A 26 20.00 -26.19 14.36
N ALA A 27 19.02 -26.78 15.04
CA ALA A 27 17.64 -26.30 15.05
C ALA A 27 17.44 -24.95 15.76
N ILE A 28 18.20 -24.67 16.82
CA ILE A 28 18.01 -23.47 17.65
C ILE A 28 18.47 -22.19 16.91
N VAL A 29 19.53 -22.28 16.11
CA VAL A 29 20.07 -21.13 15.35
C VAL A 29 19.13 -20.70 14.21
N HIS A 30 18.45 -21.66 13.57
CA HIS A 30 17.57 -21.39 12.42
C HIS A 30 16.20 -20.81 12.81
N GLY A 31 15.74 -21.03 14.05
CA GLY A 31 14.48 -20.46 14.54
C GLY A 31 14.49 -18.95 14.72
N GLN A 32 15.65 -18.35 15.08
CA GLN A 32 15.74 -16.92 15.37
C GLN A 32 15.98 -16.03 14.15
N THR A 33 16.48 -16.56 13.04
CA THR A 33 16.69 -15.78 11.80
C THR A 33 15.39 -15.56 11.04
N ILE A 34 14.53 -16.59 10.95
CA ILE A 34 13.25 -16.55 10.20
C ILE A 34 12.29 -15.47 10.76
N MET A 35 12.26 -15.30 12.09
CA MET A 35 11.37 -14.31 12.73
C MET A 35 11.82 -12.87 12.47
N LYS A 36 13.11 -12.63 12.26
CA LYS A 36 13.67 -11.29 11.97
C LYS A 36 13.48 -10.89 10.50
N THR A 37 13.55 -11.82 9.56
CA THR A 37 13.26 -11.53 8.14
C THR A 37 11.77 -11.28 7.89
N LEU A 38 10.86 -11.92 8.65
CA LEU A 38 9.42 -11.68 8.52
C LEU A 38 9.02 -10.25 8.91
N LEU A 39 9.65 -9.69 9.96
CA LEU A 39 9.38 -8.31 10.42
C LEU A 39 9.85 -7.24 9.43
N VAL A 40 10.87 -7.52 8.61
CA VAL A 40 11.34 -6.57 7.57
C VAL A 40 10.45 -6.63 6.33
N ALA A 41 9.91 -7.80 5.98
CA ALA A 41 9.03 -7.96 4.82
C ALA A 41 7.65 -7.28 4.97
N LEU A 42 7.20 -7.03 6.20
CA LEU A 42 5.96 -6.30 6.50
C LEU A 42 6.07 -4.78 6.38
N ALA A 43 7.29 -4.24 6.25
CA ALA A 43 7.54 -2.79 6.19
C ALA A 43 7.48 -2.19 4.78
N THR A 44 7.27 -3.00 3.73
CA THR A 44 7.44 -2.58 2.32
C THR A 44 6.17 -2.65 1.46
N LEU A 45 4.97 -2.65 2.07
CA LEU A 45 3.69 -2.70 1.36
C LEU A 45 2.77 -1.48 1.58
N ALA A 46 3.30 -0.39 2.16
CA ALA A 46 2.58 0.86 2.35
C ALA A 46 3.07 1.96 1.39
N THR A 47 2.72 1.83 0.10
CA THR A 47 2.75 2.93 -0.88
C THR A 47 1.60 2.81 -1.86
N VAL A 48 0.37 2.91 -1.36
CA VAL A 48 -0.74 3.47 -2.15
C VAL A 48 -1.06 4.81 -1.49
N GLU A 49 -0.38 5.84 -1.95
CA GLU A 49 -0.62 7.22 -1.53
C GLU A 49 -0.69 8.08 -2.80
N CYS A 50 -1.91 8.41 -3.22
CA CYS A 50 -2.24 9.02 -4.52
C CYS A 50 -2.45 10.54 -4.46
N PHE A 51 -2.03 11.18 -3.37
CA PHE A 51 -2.10 12.63 -3.21
C PHE A 51 -0.70 13.18 -2.92
N LEU A 52 -0.39 14.34 -3.52
CA LEU A 52 0.97 14.89 -3.56
C LEU A 52 1.10 16.27 -2.88
N GLU A 53 0.01 16.88 -2.39
CA GLU A 53 -0.01 18.11 -1.56
C GLU A 53 1.01 19.18 -1.98
N ILE A 54 1.15 19.34 -3.30
CA ILE A 54 2.24 20.12 -3.91
C ILE A 54 2.03 21.61 -3.65
N HIS A 55 0.76 22.03 -3.59
CA HIS A 55 0.38 23.42 -3.31
C HIS A 55 0.81 23.82 -1.89
N GLU A 56 0.44 23.01 -0.90
CA GLU A 56 0.71 23.14 0.53
C GLU A 56 2.23 23.11 0.79
N LEU A 57 2.94 22.18 0.16
CA LEU A 57 4.39 22.14 0.17
C LEU A 57 5.01 23.42 -0.41
N SER A 58 4.47 23.95 -1.50
CA SER A 58 4.97 25.18 -2.13
C SER A 58 4.75 26.44 -1.29
N GLU A 59 3.87 26.42 -0.29
CA GLU A 59 3.69 27.52 0.68
C GLU A 59 4.55 27.34 1.94
N MET A 60 4.93 26.10 2.29
CA MET A 60 5.89 25.83 3.38
C MET A 60 7.36 26.05 2.98
N VAL A 61 7.71 25.81 1.71
CA VAL A 61 9.08 25.94 1.20
C VAL A 61 9.48 27.41 1.05
N THR A 62 10.63 27.79 1.61
CA THR A 62 11.13 29.19 1.55
C THR A 62 12.01 29.47 0.33
N ASN A 63 12.59 28.45 -0.28
CA ASN A 63 13.46 28.58 -1.46
C ASN A 63 12.63 28.88 -2.73
N ALA A 64 12.86 30.05 -3.34
CA ALA A 64 12.12 30.49 -4.52
C ALA A 64 12.28 29.58 -5.76
N ASN A 65 13.44 28.93 -5.94
CA ASN A 65 13.63 27.96 -7.01
C ASN A 65 12.74 26.73 -6.78
N ASP A 66 12.78 26.18 -5.57
CA ASP A 66 12.07 24.95 -5.21
C ASP A 66 10.55 25.20 -5.28
N ARG A 67 10.06 26.35 -4.79
CA ARG A 67 8.66 26.78 -4.98
C ARG A 67 8.26 26.85 -6.45
N TRP A 68 9.12 27.38 -7.32
CA TRP A 68 8.85 27.46 -8.75
C TRP A 68 8.79 26.06 -9.39
N GLN A 69 9.73 25.17 -9.03
CA GLN A 69 9.72 23.78 -9.50
C GLN A 69 8.45 23.04 -9.06
N LEU A 70 8.04 23.18 -7.79
CA LEU A 70 6.79 22.61 -7.27
C LEU A 70 5.57 23.09 -8.06
N ARG A 71 5.45 24.39 -8.35
CA ARG A 71 4.33 24.92 -9.15
C ARG A 71 4.34 24.45 -10.62
N MET A 72 5.51 24.14 -11.18
CA MET A 72 5.59 23.49 -12.50
C MET A 72 5.14 22.03 -12.43
N LEU A 73 5.50 21.30 -11.37
CA LEU A 73 5.06 19.92 -11.12
C LEU A 73 3.56 19.81 -10.85
N GLU A 74 2.97 20.77 -10.13
CA GLU A 74 1.52 20.86 -9.86
C GLU A 74 0.69 21.03 -11.14
N HIS A 75 1.23 21.78 -12.11
CA HIS A 75 0.59 22.04 -13.40
C HIS A 75 0.95 21.04 -14.51
N ASP A 76 1.89 20.12 -14.26
CA ASP A 76 2.21 19.05 -15.21
C ASP A 76 1.07 18.03 -15.25
N ARG A 77 0.33 18.02 -16.37
CA ARG A 77 -0.80 17.11 -16.61
C ARG A 77 -0.43 15.98 -17.56
N ASP A 78 0.82 15.93 -18.03
CA ASP A 78 1.30 15.02 -19.08
C ASP A 78 2.30 13.98 -18.55
N ALA A 79 3.10 14.33 -17.53
CA ALA A 79 3.95 13.36 -16.83
C ALA A 79 3.12 12.37 -15.98
N PRO A 80 3.53 11.08 -15.89
CA PRO A 80 3.00 10.12 -14.92
C PRO A 80 3.10 10.64 -13.47
N ARG A 81 2.05 10.42 -12.67
CA ARG A 81 2.00 10.90 -11.28
C ARG A 81 3.11 10.31 -10.40
N ASN A 82 3.56 9.09 -10.67
CA ASN A 82 4.72 8.48 -10.01
C ASN A 82 6.08 9.13 -10.38
N GLU A 83 6.21 9.80 -11.51
CA GLU A 83 7.40 10.59 -11.86
C GLU A 83 7.37 11.95 -11.18
N ILE A 84 6.18 12.57 -11.09
CA ILE A 84 5.96 13.79 -10.32
C ILE A 84 6.28 13.54 -8.84
N GLN A 85 5.76 12.44 -8.25
CA GLN A 85 6.01 12.03 -6.88
C GLN A 85 7.51 11.92 -6.54
N LYS A 86 8.33 11.35 -7.45
CA LYS A 86 9.78 11.25 -7.26
C LYS A 86 10.45 12.62 -7.19
N LYS A 87 10.13 13.52 -8.12
CA LYS A 87 10.65 14.89 -8.15
C LYS A 87 10.22 15.70 -6.92
N VAL A 88 8.97 15.52 -6.46
CA VAL A 88 8.49 16.13 -5.20
C VAL A 88 9.26 15.55 -4.00
N ALA A 89 9.47 14.24 -3.92
CA ALA A 89 10.24 13.61 -2.84
C ALA A 89 11.71 14.07 -2.80
N GLU A 90 12.33 14.29 -3.97
CA GLU A 90 13.65 14.91 -4.07
C GLU A 90 13.67 16.32 -3.45
N ILE A 91 12.69 17.18 -3.79
CA ILE A 91 12.55 18.53 -3.22
C ILE A 91 12.27 18.48 -1.72
N VAL A 92 11.41 17.57 -1.25
CA VAL A 92 11.10 17.38 0.18
C VAL A 92 12.36 16.98 0.96
N SER A 93 13.22 16.13 0.40
CA SER A 93 14.43 15.64 1.07
C SER A 93 15.45 16.74 1.40
N THR A 94 15.41 17.88 0.71
CA THR A 94 16.28 19.04 0.99
C THR A 94 15.67 20.04 1.98
N GLN A 95 14.39 19.88 2.34
CA GLN A 95 13.70 20.81 3.25
C GLN A 95 14.03 20.54 4.73
N PRO A 96 13.83 21.53 5.61
CA PRO A 96 13.85 21.35 7.07
C PRO A 96 12.95 20.20 7.57
N GLN A 97 13.37 19.55 8.66
CA GLN A 97 12.72 18.33 9.20
C GLN A 97 11.26 18.54 9.62
N ASP A 98 10.91 19.74 10.09
CA ASP A 98 9.54 20.14 10.41
C ASP A 98 8.67 20.20 9.14
N VAL A 99 9.15 20.81 8.06
CA VAL A 99 8.48 20.82 6.75
C VAL A 99 8.26 19.39 6.23
N GLN A 100 9.28 18.54 6.27
CA GLN A 100 9.16 17.13 5.88
C GLN A 100 8.09 16.38 6.71
N THR A 101 8.07 16.63 8.03
CA THR A 101 7.14 15.98 8.96
C THR A 101 5.69 16.48 8.78
N VAL A 102 5.49 17.76 8.47
CA VAL A 102 4.15 18.30 8.18
C VAL A 102 3.67 17.81 6.81
N TYR A 103 4.50 17.90 5.77
CA TYR A 103 4.15 17.42 4.42
C TYR A 103 3.72 15.95 4.43
N LYS A 104 4.48 15.08 5.12
CA LYS A 104 4.11 13.68 5.27
C LYS A 104 2.71 13.50 5.90
N LYS A 105 2.37 14.28 6.92
CA LYS A 105 1.05 14.21 7.58
C LYS A 105 -0.08 14.72 6.71
N LEU A 106 0.17 15.71 5.84
CA LEU A 106 -0.82 16.19 4.87
C LEU A 106 -1.15 15.08 3.87
N VAL A 107 -0.12 14.46 3.29
CA VAL A 107 -0.28 13.31 2.39
C VAL A 107 -1.01 12.16 3.08
N GLU A 108 -0.57 11.70 4.27
CA GLU A 108 -1.26 10.65 5.03
C GLU A 108 -2.73 11.01 5.32
N SER A 109 -3.04 12.28 5.60
CA SER A 109 -4.38 12.75 5.92
C SER A 109 -5.31 12.81 4.70
N ASP A 110 -4.84 13.26 3.53
CA ASP A 110 -5.70 13.37 2.35
C ASP A 110 -5.97 11.99 1.73
N ASN A 111 -4.99 11.09 1.72
CA ASN A 111 -5.21 9.67 1.37
C ASN A 111 -6.28 9.01 2.25
N ALA A 112 -6.20 9.22 3.58
CA ALA A 112 -7.18 8.67 4.51
C ALA A 112 -8.58 9.27 4.34
N LYS A 113 -8.67 10.55 3.95
CA LYS A 113 -9.93 11.22 3.62
C LYS A 113 -10.57 10.65 2.35
N GLU A 114 -9.80 10.55 1.27
CA GLU A 114 -10.28 10.12 -0.05
C GLU A 114 -10.72 8.64 -0.05
N GLU A 115 -10.00 7.77 0.65
CA GLU A 115 -10.44 6.38 0.88
C GLU A 115 -11.76 6.32 1.68
N ALA A 116 -11.88 7.12 2.75
CA ALA A 116 -13.10 7.18 3.55
C ALA A 116 -14.30 7.75 2.76
N GLU A 117 -14.09 8.74 1.89
CA GLU A 117 -15.12 9.28 1.00
C GLU A 117 -15.56 8.24 -0.05
N TYR A 118 -14.62 7.47 -0.61
CA TYR A 118 -14.91 6.34 -1.49
C TYR A 118 -15.72 5.23 -0.79
N GLU A 119 -15.29 4.77 0.39
CA GLU A 119 -16.04 3.77 1.18
C GLU A 119 -17.45 4.26 1.53
N ALA A 120 -17.57 5.50 2.01
CA ALA A 120 -18.85 6.12 2.34
C ALA A 120 -19.77 6.19 1.11
N LYS A 121 -19.25 6.59 -0.06
CA LYS A 121 -19.98 6.63 -1.33
C LYS A 121 -20.50 5.25 -1.73
N LEU A 122 -19.69 4.19 -1.58
CA LEU A 122 -20.14 2.82 -1.82
C LEU A 122 -21.24 2.38 -0.84
N ILE A 123 -21.14 2.72 0.44
CA ILE A 123 -22.17 2.43 1.45
C ILE A 123 -23.47 3.18 1.12
N ILE A 124 -23.40 4.46 0.76
CA ILE A 124 -24.56 5.28 0.38
C ILE A 124 -25.27 4.69 -0.84
N LEU A 125 -24.54 4.29 -1.89
CA LEU A 125 -25.12 3.69 -3.09
C LEU A 125 -25.79 2.33 -2.80
N LYS A 126 -25.14 1.47 -1.99
CA LYS A 126 -25.74 0.20 -1.51
C LYS A 126 -27.04 0.44 -0.75
N ASN A 127 -27.03 1.38 0.20
CA ASN A 127 -28.20 1.70 1.04
C ASN A 127 -29.35 2.35 0.25
N ARG A 128 -29.05 3.03 -0.87
CA ARG A 128 -30.05 3.56 -1.82
C ARG A 128 -30.63 2.50 -2.76
N GLY A 129 -30.12 1.26 -2.76
CA GLY A 129 -30.55 0.20 -3.68
C GLY A 129 -30.14 0.44 -5.13
N GLU A 130 -29.04 1.16 -5.36
CA GLU A 130 -28.54 1.49 -6.69
C GLU A 130 -28.05 0.23 -7.45
N PRO A 131 -28.17 0.20 -8.79
CA PRO A 131 -27.82 -0.99 -9.57
C PRO A 131 -26.33 -1.29 -9.50
N GLN A 132 -25.98 -2.59 -9.51
CA GLN A 132 -24.60 -3.07 -9.38
C GLN A 132 -23.63 -2.41 -10.38
N SER A 133 -24.07 -2.12 -11.60
CA SER A 133 -23.28 -1.39 -12.61
C SER A 133 -22.82 0.00 -12.14
N LYS A 134 -23.62 0.72 -11.34
CA LYS A 134 -23.24 2.02 -10.77
C LYS A 134 -22.21 1.89 -9.65
N LEU A 135 -22.31 0.83 -8.85
CA LEU A 135 -21.30 0.50 -7.83
C LEU A 135 -19.97 0.14 -8.51
N ASP A 136 -20.00 -0.69 -9.55
CA ASP A 136 -18.81 -1.12 -10.28
C ASP A 136 -18.19 0.01 -11.11
N PHE A 137 -19.00 0.97 -11.58
CA PHE A 137 -18.50 2.22 -12.15
C PHE A 137 -17.71 3.05 -11.13
N VAL A 138 -18.24 3.23 -9.90
CA VAL A 138 -17.54 3.99 -8.86
C VAL A 138 -16.22 3.32 -8.45
N LYS A 139 -16.17 1.99 -8.36
CA LYS A 139 -14.91 1.26 -8.13
C LYS A 139 -13.90 1.50 -9.25
N GLN A 140 -14.30 1.34 -10.51
CA GLN A 140 -13.40 1.54 -11.66
C GLN A 140 -12.89 2.98 -11.77
N VAL A 141 -13.73 3.97 -11.43
CA VAL A 141 -13.28 5.38 -11.34
C VAL A 141 -12.20 5.52 -10.28
N HIS A 142 -12.43 5.01 -9.06
CA HIS A 142 -11.44 5.05 -7.98
C HIS A 142 -10.15 4.28 -8.33
N GLU A 143 -10.24 3.10 -8.97
CA GLU A 143 -9.07 2.35 -9.47
C GLU A 143 -8.23 3.15 -10.48
N ILE A 144 -8.88 3.95 -11.34
CA ILE A 144 -8.19 4.86 -12.28
C ILE A 144 -7.59 6.06 -11.53
N GLU A 145 -8.36 6.65 -10.61
CA GLU A 145 -7.92 7.78 -9.78
C GLU A 145 -6.68 7.39 -8.94
N MET A 146 -6.60 6.16 -8.42
CA MET A 146 -5.44 5.64 -7.69
C MET A 146 -4.24 5.16 -8.55
N ASP A 147 -4.40 5.06 -9.88
CA ASP A 147 -3.35 4.56 -10.80
C ASP A 147 -2.24 5.62 -11.01
N MET A 148 -1.24 5.62 -10.11
CA MET A 148 -0.08 6.50 -10.16
C MET A 148 0.80 6.33 -11.41
N SER A 149 0.58 5.31 -12.25
CA SER A 149 1.29 5.19 -13.54
C SER A 149 0.74 6.13 -14.62
N LEU A 150 -0.44 6.71 -14.40
CA LEU A 150 -1.07 7.65 -15.34
C LEU A 150 -0.67 9.09 -15.06
N SER A 151 -0.65 9.88 -16.11
CA SER A 151 -0.78 11.34 -16.01
C SER A 151 -2.24 11.74 -15.77
N ARG A 152 -2.47 12.93 -15.20
CA ARG A 152 -3.82 13.48 -14.99
C ARG A 152 -4.64 13.52 -16.29
N ARG A 153 -4.01 13.79 -17.43
CA ARG A 153 -4.69 13.77 -18.74
C ARG A 153 -5.14 12.36 -19.16
N GLN A 154 -4.35 11.32 -18.87
CA GLN A 154 -4.70 9.93 -19.17
C GLN A 154 -5.80 9.40 -18.23
N GLU A 155 -5.72 9.75 -16.95
CA GLU A 155 -6.73 9.49 -15.93
C GLU A 155 -8.11 10.04 -16.36
N GLU A 156 -8.17 11.34 -16.69
CA GLU A 156 -9.38 12.00 -17.20
C GLU A 156 -9.92 11.35 -18.49
N GLN A 157 -9.05 10.91 -19.39
CA GLN A 157 -9.44 10.20 -20.62
C GLN A 157 -10.09 8.86 -20.29
N LYS A 158 -9.46 8.02 -19.46
CA LYS A 158 -10.03 6.74 -19.02
C LYS A 158 -11.37 6.93 -18.30
N ILE A 159 -11.48 7.89 -17.38
CA ILE A 159 -12.73 8.20 -16.66
C ILE A 159 -13.82 8.65 -17.64
N LYS A 160 -13.48 9.45 -18.66
CA LYS A 160 -14.41 9.91 -19.69
C LYS A 160 -14.90 8.77 -20.59
N GLU A 161 -14.00 7.88 -21.00
CA GLU A 161 -14.35 6.68 -21.79
C GLU A 161 -15.26 5.74 -20.99
N LEU A 162 -14.96 5.51 -19.72
CA LEU A 162 -15.79 4.72 -18.81
C LEU A 162 -17.18 5.35 -18.61
N LYS A 163 -17.26 6.68 -18.46
CA LYS A 163 -18.54 7.42 -18.43
C LYS A 163 -19.33 7.25 -19.73
N TRP A 164 -18.68 7.21 -20.89
CA TRP A 164 -19.33 6.97 -22.18
C TRP A 164 -19.87 5.55 -22.32
N GLN A 165 -19.14 4.54 -21.84
CA GLN A 165 -19.61 3.14 -21.83
C GLN A 165 -20.86 2.96 -20.95
N MET A 166 -20.92 3.64 -19.81
CA MET A 166 -22.08 3.62 -18.91
C MET A 166 -23.27 4.47 -19.39
N GLY A 167 -23.01 5.59 -20.07
CA GLY A 167 -24.01 6.61 -20.42
C GLY A 167 -24.48 6.60 -21.88
N GLY A 168 -24.20 5.54 -22.64
CA GLY A 168 -24.32 5.48 -24.09
C GLY A 168 -25.74 5.49 -24.69
N ASN A 169 -26.53 6.56 -24.46
CA ASN A 169 -27.57 7.00 -25.41
C ASN A 169 -28.21 8.40 -25.19
N HIS A 170 -27.57 9.34 -24.47
CA HIS A 170 -28.12 10.72 -24.37
C HIS A 170 -27.16 11.78 -24.93
N HIS A 171 -27.68 12.51 -25.93
CA HIS A 171 -27.00 13.58 -26.65
C HIS A 171 -26.54 14.72 -25.73
N HIS A 172 -25.53 15.45 -26.20
CA HIS A 172 -24.98 16.68 -25.62
C HIS A 172 -26.04 17.67 -25.11
N HIS A 173 -26.41 17.54 -23.84
CA HIS A 173 -26.72 18.66 -22.97
C HIS A 173 -25.77 18.59 -21.76
N GLY A 174 -25.41 19.75 -21.22
CA GLY A 174 -24.35 19.87 -20.21
C GLY A 174 -24.53 18.87 -19.08
N PHE A 175 -23.52 18.04 -18.85
CA PHE A 175 -23.53 17.05 -17.77
C PHE A 175 -23.44 17.82 -16.45
N ASP A 176 -24.60 18.07 -15.85
CA ASP A 176 -24.71 18.81 -14.60
C ASP A 176 -23.97 18.05 -13.49
N LYS A 177 -23.29 18.79 -12.61
CA LYS A 177 -22.41 18.27 -11.56
C LYS A 177 -23.19 17.71 -10.36
N SER A 178 -24.45 17.31 -10.55
CA SER A 178 -25.35 16.84 -9.49
C SER A 178 -24.96 15.51 -8.84
N TRP A 179 -23.85 14.90 -9.28
CA TRP A 179 -23.23 13.71 -8.69
C TRP A 179 -21.96 14.03 -7.87
N GLU A 180 -21.58 15.31 -7.76
CA GLU A 180 -20.45 15.81 -6.96
C GLU A 180 -20.92 16.42 -5.60
N ASN A 181 -22.19 16.23 -5.23
CA ASN A 181 -22.80 16.64 -3.94
C ASN A 181 -23.46 15.43 -3.24
#